data_AF-A0A2A4ZL94-F1
#
_entry.id   AF-A0A2A4ZL94-F1
#
_cell.length_a   1.000
_cell.length_b   1.000
_cell.length_c   1.000
_cell.angle_alpha   90.00
_cell.angle_beta   90.00
_cell.angle_gamma   90.00
#
_symmetry.space_group_name_H-M   'P 1'
#
loop_
_entity.id
_entity.type
_entity.pdbx_description
1 polymer ?
#
loop_
_entity_poly.entity_id
_entity_poly.type
_entity_poly.pdbx_seq_one_letter_code
_entity_poly.pdbx_strand_id
1 'polypeptide(L)' 'MSRYRGFSFDYWRKPIPTSAFDYDFVHEDYDGAPDSGDNRCGSGHSIKDCKQQIDEILLDRDEEPDSARGSGD' A
#
# COMPACT_ATOMS: atom_id res chain seq x y z
N MET A 1 -4.66 16.61 -1.43
CA MET A 1 -4.45 15.16 -1.63
C MET A 1 -2.99 14.92 -1.94
N SER A 2 -2.30 14.22 -1.05
CA SER A 2 -0.90 13.81 -1.27
C SER A 2 -0.90 12.48 -2.03
N ARG A 3 0.00 12.33 -3.01
CA ARG A 3 0.15 11.09 -3.79
C ARG A 3 1.58 10.55 -3.67
N TYR A 4 1.74 9.24 -3.65
CA TYR A 4 3.04 8.55 -3.58
C TYR A 4 2.98 7.20 -4.28
N ARG A 5 3.79 7.00 -5.33
CA ARG A 5 3.88 5.73 -6.09
C ARG A 5 2.51 5.14 -6.51
N GLY A 6 1.60 5.98 -7.00
CA GLY A 6 0.23 5.56 -7.37
C GLY A 6 -0.76 5.45 -6.21
N PHE A 7 -0.31 5.61 -4.96
CA PHE A 7 -1.18 5.67 -3.79
C PHE A 7 -1.63 7.10 -3.49
N SER A 8 -2.89 7.25 -3.09
CA SER A 8 -3.48 8.50 -2.62
C SER A 8 -3.67 8.44 -1.10
N PHE A 9 -3.33 9.52 -0.41
CA PHE A 9 -3.53 9.65 1.04
C PHE A 9 -4.76 10.50 1.35
N ASP A 10 -5.57 9.99 2.28
CA ASP A 10 -6.67 10.72 2.89
C ASP A 10 -6.37 10.94 4.39
N TYR A 11 -6.65 12.15 4.87
CA TYR A 11 -6.51 12.48 6.28
C TYR A 11 -7.89 12.67 6.88
N TRP A 12 -8.29 11.73 7.72
CA TRP A 12 -9.52 11.81 8.50
C TRP A 12 -9.16 11.63 9.97
N ARG A 13 -9.51 12.60 10.81
CA ARG A 13 -9.36 12.49 12.26
C ARG A 13 -10.34 11.47 12.86
N LYS A 14 -9.88 10.24 13.11
CA LYS A 14 -10.74 9.13 13.55
C LYS A 14 -11.13 9.30 15.03
N PRO A 15 -12.30 8.81 15.46
CA PRO A 15 -12.67 8.82 16.88
C PRO A 15 -11.71 7.94 17.72
N ILE A 16 -11.55 8.27 19.01
CA ILE A 16 -10.76 7.46 19.95
C ILE A 16 -11.40 6.06 20.08
N PRO A 17 -10.65 4.95 20.04
CA PRO A 17 -9.19 4.81 20.19
C PRO A 17 -8.37 4.81 18.89
N THR A 18 -9.01 4.83 17.72
CA THR A 18 -8.30 4.75 16.42
C THR A 18 -7.82 6.10 15.90
N SER A 19 -8.00 7.18 16.66
CA SER A 19 -7.40 8.52 16.42
C SER A 19 -5.88 8.48 16.26
N ALA A 20 -5.21 7.39 16.62
CA ALA A 20 -3.80 7.25 16.33
C ALA A 20 -3.54 7.07 14.82
N PHE A 21 -4.48 6.52 14.04
CA PHE A 21 -4.34 6.18 12.62
C PHE A 21 -5.16 7.12 11.73
N ASP A 22 -4.84 8.42 11.78
CA ASP A 22 -5.60 9.44 11.04
C ASP A 22 -5.28 9.50 9.53
N TYR A 23 -4.28 8.75 9.07
CA TYR A 23 -3.88 8.71 7.66
C TYR A 23 -4.27 7.37 7.04
N ASP A 24 -5.08 7.41 6.00
CA ASP A 24 -5.42 6.25 5.18
C ASP A 24 -4.73 6.37 3.81
N PHE A 25 -4.34 5.25 3.22
CA PHE A 25 -3.76 5.20 1.89
C PHE A 25 -4.42 4.11 1.04
N VAL A 26 -4.60 4.40 -0.24
CA VAL A 26 -5.19 3.48 -1.22
C VAL A 26 -4.55 3.67 -2.59
N HIS A 27 -4.23 2.58 -3.27
CA HIS A 27 -3.68 2.64 -4.63
C HIS A 27 -4.76 3.05 -5.64
N GLU A 28 -4.41 3.78 -6.69
CA GLU A 28 -5.36 4.17 -7.73
C GLU A 28 -5.95 2.99 -8.51
N ASP A 29 -5.17 1.92 -8.65
CA ASP A 29 -5.56 0.64 -9.26
C ASP A 29 -6.30 -0.29 -8.28
N TYR A 30 -6.54 0.16 -7.04
CA TYR A 30 -7.32 -0.61 -6.07
C TYR A 30 -8.81 -0.56 -6.45
N ASP A 31 -9.32 -1.64 -7.04
CA ASP A 31 -10.74 -1.76 -7.44
C ASP A 31 -11.67 -2.18 -6.29
N GLY A 32 -11.11 -2.46 -5.10
CA GLY A 32 -11.89 -2.88 -3.93
C GLY A 32 -12.64 -4.20 -4.12
N ALA A 33 -12.32 -4.97 -5.17
CA ALA A 33 -12.95 -6.24 -5.47
C ALA A 33 -12.64 -7.25 -4.35
N PRO A 34 -13.66 -7.74 -3.62
CA PRO A 34 -13.47 -8.59 -2.43
C PRO A 34 -12.83 -9.95 -2.75
N ASP A 35 -12.95 -10.40 -4.00
CA ASP A 35 -12.38 -11.66 -4.49
C ASP A 35 -10.89 -11.56 -4.86
N SER A 36 -10.35 -10.35 -4.98
CA SER A 36 -9.02 -10.15 -5.58
C SER A 36 -7.87 -10.19 -4.57
N GLY A 37 -8.15 -10.28 -3.27
CA GLY A 37 -7.13 -10.29 -2.21
C GLY A 37 -6.18 -9.08 -2.28
N ASP A 38 -6.68 -7.95 -2.77
CA ASP A 38 -5.82 -6.79 -3.03
C ASP A 38 -5.47 -6.10 -1.71
N ASN A 39 -4.21 -6.18 -1.30
CA ASN A 39 -3.70 -5.57 -0.08
C ASN A 39 -3.12 -4.15 -0.32
N ARG A 40 -3.43 -3.50 -1.45
CA ARG A 40 -2.93 -2.15 -1.79
C ARG A 40 -3.71 -1.02 -1.12
N CYS A 41 -4.18 -1.24 0.11
CA CYS A 41 -4.79 -0.23 0.95
C CYS A 41 -4.37 -0.41 2.42
N GLY A 42 -4.35 0.67 3.20
CA GLY A 42 -4.01 0.60 4.62
C GLY A 42 -4.16 1.91 5.35
N SER A 43 -3.75 1.92 6.62
CA SER A 43 -3.82 3.09 7.50
C SER A 43 -2.58 3.19 8.37
N GLY A 44 -2.15 4.40 8.69
CA GLY A 44 -0.94 4.66 9.46
C GLY A 44 -1.05 5.89 10.37
N HIS A 45 -0.11 5.98 11.31
CA HIS A 45 -0.07 7.08 12.28
C HIS A 45 0.49 8.38 11.73
N SER A 46 1.16 8.31 10.57
CA SER A 46 1.83 9.44 9.92
C SER A 46 2.08 9.12 8.46
N ILE A 47 2.28 10.15 7.64
CA ILE A 47 2.62 9.98 6.21
C ILE A 47 3.88 9.11 6.03
N LYS A 48 4.89 9.24 6.92
CA LYS A 48 6.12 8.44 6.87
C LYS A 48 5.83 6.94 7.05
N ASP A 49 4.99 6.61 8.02
CA ASP A 49 4.58 5.23 8.32
C ASP A 49 3.81 4.64 7.14
N CYS A 50 2.86 5.40 6.58
CA CYS A 50 2.11 4.96 5.40
C CYS A 50 3.04 4.73 4.19
N LYS A 51 4.05 5.60 3.99
CA LYS A 51 5.04 5.44 2.91
C LYS A 51 5.89 4.18 3.09
N GLN A 52 6.21 3.81 4.33
CA GLN A 52 6.97 2.60 4.62
C GLN A 52 6.13 1.36 4.29
N GLN A 53 4.87 1.31 4.75
CA GLN A 53 3.95 0.23 4.42
C GLN A 53 3.76 0.09 2.90
N ILE A 54 3.63 1.22 2.17
CA ILE A 54 3.54 1.21 0.70
C ILE A 54 4.82 0.66 0.06
N ASP A 55 5.99 1.02 0.57
CA ASP A 55 7.26 0.51 0.05
C ASP A 55 7.36 -1.01 0.27
N GLU A 56 6.90 -1.52 1.42
CA GLU A 56 6.82 -2.96 1.70
C GLU A 56 5.85 -3.70 0.77
N ILE A 57 4.65 -3.13 0.53
CA ILE A 57 3.66 -3.70 -0.41
C ILE A 57 4.23 -3.77 -1.83
N LEU A 58 4.93 -2.72 -2.26
CA LEU A 58 5.54 -2.67 -3.58
C LEU A 58 6.76 -3.58 -3.67
N LEU A 59 7.56 -3.66 -2.61
CA LEU A 59 8.73 -4.54 -2.55
C LEU A 59 8.29 -6.00 -2.65
N ASP A 60 7.32 -6.44 -1.85
CA ASP A 60 6.78 -7.81 -1.88
C ASP A 60 6.19 -8.16 -3.25
N ARG A 61 5.55 -7.19 -3.91
CA ARG A 61 4.95 -7.38 -5.24
C ARG A 61 5.96 -7.35 -6.39
N ASP A 62 7.02 -6.54 -6.29
CA ASP A 62 8.13 -6.52 -7.27
C ASP A 62 9.11 -7.68 -7.01
N GLU A 63 9.13 -8.28 -5.82
CA GLU A 63 9.94 -9.46 -5.45
C GLU A 63 9.33 -10.79 -5.95
N GLU A 64 8.67 -10.75 -7.12
CA GLU A 64 8.52 -11.93 -7.97
C GLU A 64 9.92 -12.29 -8.50
N PRO A 65 10.50 -13.42 -8.10
CA PRO A 65 11.86 -13.74 -8.49
C PRO A 65 11.92 -13.92 -10.01
N ASP A 66 12.73 -13.13 -10.70
CA ASP A 66 13.24 -13.37 -12.06
C ASP A 66 14.08 -14.68 -12.15
N SER A 67 13.79 -15.71 -11.34
CA SER A 67 14.50 -16.99 -11.32
C SER A 67 14.07 -17.96 -12.42
N ALA A 68 13.28 -17.52 -13.41
CA ALA A 68 12.93 -18.34 -14.59
C ALA A 68 13.74 -18.00 -15.85
N ARG A 69 14.94 -17.38 -15.72
CA ARG A 69 15.89 -17.24 -16.83
C ARG A 69 17.20 -17.98 -16.57
N GLY A 70 17.08 -19.25 -16.17
CA GLY A 70 18.15 -20.22 -16.35
C GLY A 70 18.23 -20.61 -17.83
N SER A 71 19.25 -20.08 -18.50
CA SER A 71 19.61 -20.28 -19.89
C SER A 71 19.57 -21.74 -20.33
N GLY A 72 18.96 -22.00 -21.50
CA GLY A 72 19.22 -23.23 -22.24
C GLY A 72 20.65 -23.24 -22.78
N ASP A 73 21.32 -24.37 -22.61
CA ASP A 73 22.44 -24.84 -23.42
C ASP A 73 22.17 -26.30 -23.81
#